data_AF-A0A1V5XNI5-F1
#
_entry.id   AF-A0A1V5XNI5-F1
#
_cell.length_a   1.000
_cell.length_b   1.000
_cell.length_c   1.000
_cell.angle_alpha   90.00
_cell.angle_beta   90.00
_cell.angle_gamma   90.00
#
_symmetry.space_group_name_H-M   'P 1'
#
loop_
_entity.id
_entity.type
_entity.pdbx_description
1 polymer ?
#
loop_
_entity_poly.entity_id
_entity_poly.type
_entity_poly.pdbx_seq_one_letter_code
_entity_poly.pdbx_strand_id
1 'polypeptide(L)' 'MVGKVTKISIPDRYNVAVDFPIGALKQSRHAREAQNFIDLVISPQGQAVLEKYEFVPAAAMD' A
#
# COMPACT_ATOMS: atom_id res chain seq x y z
N MET A 1 24.94 9.73 27.11
CA MET A 1 24.41 8.47 26.57
C MET A 1 24.03 8.74 25.12
N VAL A 2 24.60 8.02 24.16
CA VAL A 2 24.14 8.10 22.76
C VAL A 2 22.84 7.31 22.67
N GLY A 3 21.78 7.93 22.13
CA GLY A 3 20.44 7.34 22.06
C GLY A 3 20.38 6.06 21.23
N LYS A 4 19.33 5.24 21.43
CA LYS A 4 19.10 4.03 20.63
C LYS A 4 18.62 4.42 19.22
N VAL A 5 19.23 3.84 18.20
CA VAL A 5 18.77 3.97 16.81
C VAL A 5 17.47 3.18 16.64
N THR A 6 16.43 3.82 16.09
CA THR A 6 15.09 3.22 15.89
C THR A 6 14.79 2.89 14.44
N LYS A 7 15.41 3.60 13.47
CA LYS A 7 15.19 3.41 12.03
C LYS A 7 16.45 3.80 11.25
N ILE A 8 16.74 3.08 10.17
CA ILE A 8 17.78 3.41 9.19
C ILE A 8 17.13 3.29 7.81
N SER A 9 17.13 4.36 7.03
CA SER A 9 16.58 4.34 5.67
C SER A 9 17.44 3.50 4.74
N ILE A 10 16.80 2.75 3.84
CA ILE A 10 17.47 2.02 2.76
C ILE A 10 17.75 3.03 1.64
N PRO A 11 19.00 3.22 1.20
CA PRO A 11 19.28 4.03 0.03
C PRO A 11 18.59 3.47 -1.21
N ASP A 12 18.00 4.33 -2.04
CA ASP A 12 17.15 3.91 -3.18
C ASP A 12 17.83 2.93 -4.13
N ARG A 13 19.14 3.08 -4.36
CA ARG A 13 19.93 2.15 -5.19
C ARG A 13 19.94 0.70 -4.70
N TYR A 14 19.57 0.48 -3.44
CA TYR A 14 19.45 -0.83 -2.81
C TYR A 14 17.99 -1.20 -2.50
N ASN A 15 17.06 -0.26 -2.73
CA ASN A 15 15.65 -0.49 -2.49
C ASN A 15 15.03 -1.12 -3.74
N VAL A 16 14.37 -2.26 -3.56
CA VAL A 16 13.59 -2.86 -4.64
C VAL A 16 12.17 -2.32 -4.49
N ALA A 17 11.81 -1.34 -5.33
CA ALA A 17 10.44 -0.86 -5.41
C ALA A 17 9.53 -1.94 -6.01
N VAL A 18 8.40 -2.21 -5.37
CA VAL A 18 7.44 -3.22 -5.80
C VAL A 18 6.04 -2.64 -5.74
N ASP A 19 5.30 -2.78 -6.84
CA ASP A 19 3.88 -2.47 -6.88
C ASP A 19 3.06 -3.64 -6.35
N PHE A 20 2.06 -3.33 -5.51
CA PHE A 20 1.11 -4.30 -4.97
C PHE A 20 -0.27 -4.11 -5.62
N PRO A 21 -0.49 -4.65 -6.84
CA PRO A 21 -1.76 -4.49 -7.52
C PRO A 21 -2.88 -5.22 -6.79
N ILE A 22 -4.07 -4.64 -6.82
CA ILE A 22 -5.32 -5.26 -6.38
C ILE A 22 -6.28 -5.39 -7.56
N GLY A 23 -7.01 -6.51 -7.64
CA GLY A 23 -7.95 -6.75 -8.73
C GLY A 23 -9.06 -7.72 -8.35
N ALA A 24 -10.23 -7.53 -8.95
CA ALA A 24 -11.35 -8.44 -8.80
C ALA A 24 -11.17 -9.67 -9.71
N LEU A 25 -11.38 -10.86 -9.15
CA LEU A 25 -11.37 -12.09 -9.94
C LEU A 25 -12.59 -12.13 -10.87
N LYS A 26 -12.37 -12.40 -12.16
CA LYS A 26 -13.44 -12.50 -13.17
C LYS A 26 -14.51 -13.53 -12.79
N GLN A 27 -14.11 -14.62 -12.15
CA GLN A 27 -14.96 -15.71 -11.71
C GLN A 27 -15.50 -15.55 -10.28
N SER A 28 -15.34 -14.38 -9.65
CA SER A 28 -15.81 -14.15 -8.29
C SER A 28 -17.32 -14.36 -8.19
N ARG A 29 -17.75 -15.15 -7.19
CA ARG A 29 -19.17 -15.27 -6.82
C ARG A 29 -19.71 -14.01 -6.13
N HIS A 30 -18.82 -13.09 -5.76
CA HIS A 30 -19.08 -11.85 -5.02
C HIS A 30 -18.46 -10.66 -5.76
N ALA A 31 -18.84 -10.50 -7.04
CA ALA A 31 -18.23 -9.50 -7.91
C ALA A 31 -18.45 -8.07 -7.42
N ARG A 32 -19.64 -7.78 -6.87
CA ARG A 32 -19.98 -6.46 -6.33
C ARG A 32 -19.16 -6.14 -5.10
N GLU A 33 -19.06 -7.08 -4.17
CA GLU A 33 -18.33 -6.93 -2.92
C GLU A 33 -16.82 -6.81 -3.19
N ALA A 34 -16.30 -7.56 -4.16
CA ALA A 34 -14.91 -7.42 -4.60
C ALA A 34 -14.62 -6.01 -5.12
N GLN A 35 -15.51 -5.46 -5.96
CA GLN A 35 -15.35 -4.09 -6.45
C GLN A 35 -15.47 -3.07 -5.31
N ASN A 36 -16.48 -3.20 -4.44
CA ASN A 36 -16.65 -2.31 -3.28
C ASN A 36 -15.42 -2.32 -2.36
N PHE A 37 -14.76 -3.47 -2.20
CA PHE A 37 -13.52 -3.56 -1.43
C PHE A 37 -12.37 -2.82 -2.10
N ILE A 38 -12.21 -2.96 -3.42
CA ILE A 38 -11.22 -2.21 -4.19
C ILE A 38 -11.48 -0.71 -4.03
N ASP A 39 -12.73 -0.29 -4.21
CA ASP A 39 -13.15 1.12 -4.06
C ASP A 39 -12.83 1.65 -2.66
N LEU A 40 -13.02 0.85 -1.61
CA LEU A 40 -12.64 1.19 -0.25
C LEU A 40 -11.12 1.34 -0.11
N VAL A 41 -10.33 0.39 -0.61
CA VAL A 41 -8.86 0.40 -0.52
C VAL A 41 -8.27 1.64 -1.19
N ILE A 42 -8.81 2.06 -2.34
CA ILE A 42 -8.34 3.25 -3.08
C ILE A 42 -8.95 4.57 -2.59
N SER A 43 -9.98 4.52 -1.74
CA SER A 43 -10.60 5.72 -1.17
C SER A 43 -9.65 6.46 -0.21
N PRO A 44 -9.91 7.75 0.09
CA PRO A 44 -9.12 8.49 1.10
C PRO A 44 -9.07 7.78 2.45
N GLN A 45 -10.16 7.13 2.87
CA GLN A 45 -10.20 6.38 4.12
C GLN A 45 -9.30 5.15 4.08
N GLY A 46 -9.31 4.40 2.96
CA GLY A 46 -8.47 3.22 2.78
C GLY A 46 -6.99 3.58 2.73
N GLN A 47 -6.65 4.64 1.98
CA GLN A 47 -5.28 5.13 1.90
C GLN A 47 -4.76 5.61 3.27
N ALA A 48 -5.58 6.31 4.07
CA ALA A 48 -5.18 6.72 5.42
C ALA A 48 -4.84 5.53 6.35
N VAL A 49 -5.49 4.38 6.17
CA VAL A 49 -5.14 3.14 6.90
C VAL A 49 -3.79 2.61 6.43
N LEU A 50 -3.54 2.58 5.12
CA LEU A 50 -2.28 2.11 4.55
C LEU A 50 -1.10 3.00 4.97
N GLU A 51 -1.27 4.32 4.89
CA GLU A 51 -0.26 5.31 5.31
C GLU A 51 0.11 5.17 6.80
N LYS A 52 -0.87 4.90 7.67
CA LYS A 52 -0.63 4.64 9.11
C LYS A 52 0.36 3.48 9.33
N TYR A 53 0.42 2.53 8.41
CA TYR A 53 1.33 1.39 8.44
C TYR A 53 2.51 1.52 7.47
N GLU A 54 2.84 2.75 7.06
CA GLU A 54 3.97 3.10 6.18
C GLU A 54 3.88 2.51 4.75
N PHE A 55 2.69 2.10 4.30
CA PHE A 55 2.45 1.83 2.88
C PHE A 55 2.24 3.14 2.12
N VAL A 56 2.73 3.16 0.89
CA VAL A 56 2.83 4.32 0.02
C VAL A 56 1.95 4.07 -1.22
N PRO A 57 1.20 5.08 -1.69
CA PRO A 57 0.37 4.91 -2.88
C PRO A 57 1.22 4.54 -4.10
N ALA A 58 0.74 3.58 -4.91
CA ALA A 58 1.45 3.15 -6.12
C ALA A 58 1.70 4.30 -7.12
N ALA A 59 0.84 5.31 -7.14
CA ALA A 59 0.97 6.50 -8.00
C ALA A 59 1.95 7.57 -7.47
N ALA A 60 2.53 7.38 -6.27
CA ALA A 60 3.44 8.34 -5.65
C ALA A 60 4.93 7.99 -5.84
N MET A 61 5.22 6.93 -6.62
CA MET A 61 6.57 6.50 -6.96
C MET A 61 6.94 7.06 -8.34
N ASP A 62 7.56 8.24 -8.38
CA ASP A 62 8.25 8.78 -9.56
C ASP A 62 9.65 8.17 -9.70
#